data_AF-A0A0N9VC64-F1
#
_entry.id   AF-A0A0N9VC64-F1
#
_cell.length_a   1.000
_cell.length_b   1.000
_cell.length_c   1.000
_cell.angle_alpha   90.00
_cell.angle_beta   90.00
_cell.angle_gamma   90.00
#
_symmetry.space_group_name_H-M   'P 1'
#
loop_
_entity.id
_entity.type
_entity.pdbx_description
1 polymer ?
#
loop_
_entity_poly.entity_id
_entity_poly.type
_entity_poly.pdbx_seq_one_letter_code
_entity_poly.pdbx_strand_id
1 'polypeptide(L)'
;MNTNTGIIGTMGTGKTQFTKSLITQLMQNQESNVNSAPIGMLIFDYKSDYVDDEFVEINAVKRHKLYKLPYNPLSLFGDTPMLPVHTARGFSDTMAKAFGLGVKQQATLRKLVLDAYEQAGIDRADASTWHLPAPTIKDIWNLFEATDPSIDSLYAALESLNELEIFESDNHLCSSLYDLLDGVLVIELAGYPPQVQNLVVALTLDLFYSQMQKQGKPQVQGDYRQITKMILVDEADNFMSQDFPSLRKVLKEGREYGVGVVLSTQDITHFKTGENNYSAYILTWVIHRVAQISNGDIKAIFNVDDKSEQEHLMETVRKLDKHYSLYIDGHKKLVKMKDKAFWELCQQFEVS
;
A
#
# COMPACT_ATOMS: atom_id res chain seq x y z
N MET A 1 -10.49 -2.62 -17.29
CA MET A 1 -10.86 -3.34 -16.03
C MET A 1 -10.24 -2.64 -14.83
N ASN A 2 -10.67 -2.94 -13.58
CA ASN A 2 -9.93 -2.53 -12.37
C ASN A 2 -8.68 -3.45 -12.25
N THR A 3 -7.53 -2.90 -11.89
CA THR A 3 -6.25 -3.62 -11.75
C THR A 3 -6.04 -4.20 -10.35
N ASN A 4 -6.99 -3.98 -9.43
CA ASN A 4 -6.96 -4.58 -8.10
C ASN A 4 -6.95 -6.11 -8.16
N THR A 5 -5.88 -6.69 -7.60
CA THR A 5 -5.59 -8.12 -7.65
C THR A 5 -5.42 -8.68 -6.24
N GLY A 6 -6.11 -9.78 -5.95
CA GLY A 6 -5.95 -10.55 -4.72
C GLY A 6 -5.16 -11.82 -5.00
N ILE A 7 -4.10 -12.05 -4.24
CA ILE A 7 -3.30 -13.27 -4.31
C ILE A 7 -3.43 -14.00 -2.98
N ILE A 8 -3.96 -15.23 -3.01
CA ILE A 8 -4.11 -16.05 -1.80
C ILE A 8 -3.39 -17.38 -1.93
N GLY A 9 -2.89 -17.90 -0.81
CA GLY A 9 -2.19 -19.17 -0.78
C GLY A 9 -1.48 -19.40 0.55
N THR A 10 -1.55 -20.63 1.08
CA THR A 10 -0.79 -20.98 2.28
C THR A 10 0.72 -20.93 2.04
N MET A 11 1.50 -20.90 3.12
CA MET A 11 2.96 -20.88 3.06
C MET A 11 3.50 -22.04 2.19
N GLY A 12 4.52 -21.72 1.39
CA GLY A 12 5.21 -22.71 0.56
C GLY A 12 4.49 -23.12 -0.73
N THR A 13 3.37 -22.50 -1.09
CA THR A 13 2.61 -22.80 -2.32
C THR A 13 3.19 -22.20 -3.59
N GLY A 14 4.10 -21.23 -3.46
CA GLY A 14 4.68 -20.50 -4.59
C GLY A 14 4.22 -19.05 -4.73
N LYS A 15 3.34 -18.58 -3.84
CA LYS A 15 2.78 -17.21 -3.82
C LYS A 15 3.81 -16.09 -4.02
N THR A 16 4.85 -16.03 -3.19
CA THR A 16 5.90 -15.00 -3.28
C THR A 16 6.64 -15.06 -4.62
N GLN A 17 6.90 -16.27 -5.12
CA GLN A 17 7.62 -16.49 -6.38
C GLN A 17 6.77 -16.12 -7.59
N PHE A 18 5.46 -16.38 -7.54
CA PHE A 18 4.50 -15.86 -8.51
C PHE A 18 4.42 -14.33 -8.44
N THR A 19 4.36 -13.76 -7.24
CA THR A 19 4.20 -12.31 -7.05
C THR A 19 5.41 -11.54 -7.60
N LYS A 20 6.64 -11.98 -7.29
CA LYS A 20 7.87 -11.44 -7.92
C LYS A 20 7.83 -11.55 -9.43
N SER A 21 7.44 -12.72 -9.95
CA SER A 21 7.33 -12.97 -11.38
C SER A 21 6.31 -12.07 -12.06
N LEU A 22 5.17 -11.80 -11.41
CA LEU A 22 4.15 -10.87 -11.88
C LEU A 22 4.70 -9.45 -11.98
N ILE A 23 5.42 -8.99 -10.95
CA ILE A 23 6.03 -7.65 -10.92
C ILE A 23 7.04 -7.52 -12.06
N THR A 24 7.95 -8.48 -12.17
CA THR A 24 8.99 -8.49 -13.21
C THR A 24 8.40 -8.49 -14.60
N GLN A 25 7.42 -9.34 -14.87
CA GLN A 25 6.75 -9.34 -16.17
C GLN A 25 5.99 -8.03 -16.43
N LEU A 26 5.36 -7.43 -15.42
CA LEU A 26 4.68 -6.15 -15.57
C LEU A 26 5.66 -5.02 -15.94
N MET A 27 6.80 -4.94 -15.24
CA MET A 27 7.82 -3.92 -15.51
C MET A 27 8.48 -4.11 -16.88
N GLN A 28 8.74 -5.36 -17.28
CA GLN A 28 9.33 -5.67 -18.58
C GLN A 28 8.37 -5.39 -19.74
N ASN A 29 7.07 -5.64 -19.54
CA ASN A 29 6.05 -5.43 -20.58
C ASN A 29 5.36 -4.06 -20.47
N GLN A 30 5.91 -3.11 -19.69
CA GLN A 30 5.28 -1.80 -19.49
C GLN A 30 5.16 -0.99 -20.79
N GLU A 31 5.94 -1.32 -21.83
CA GLU A 31 5.77 -0.77 -23.18
C GLU A 31 4.40 -1.06 -23.80
N SER A 32 3.70 -2.10 -23.33
CA SER A 32 2.32 -2.42 -23.69
C SER A 32 1.27 -1.62 -22.90
N ASN A 33 1.70 -0.78 -21.94
CA ASN A 33 0.81 0.16 -21.28
C ASN A 33 0.31 1.23 -22.28
N VAL A 34 -0.79 1.90 -21.96
CA VAL A 34 -1.32 2.97 -22.82
C VAL A 34 -0.26 4.06 -23.00
N ASN A 35 0.04 4.39 -24.26
CA ASN A 35 1.15 5.26 -24.69
C ASN A 35 2.55 4.83 -24.22
N SER A 36 2.75 3.56 -23.91
CA SER A 36 4.00 3.04 -23.35
C SER A 36 4.44 3.81 -22.09
N ALA A 37 3.47 4.33 -21.33
CA ALA A 37 3.75 5.11 -20.15
C ALA A 37 4.41 4.23 -19.06
N PRO A 38 5.41 4.76 -18.33
CA PRO A 38 6.08 4.01 -17.29
C PRO A 38 5.12 3.71 -16.14
N ILE A 39 5.33 2.57 -15.48
CA ILE A 39 4.56 2.15 -14.30
C ILE A 39 5.43 2.33 -13.07
N GLY A 40 4.94 3.06 -12.08
CA GLY A 40 5.56 3.10 -10.74
C GLY A 40 5.01 2.01 -9.84
N MET A 41 5.85 1.35 -9.05
CA MET A 41 5.42 0.34 -8.10
C MET A 41 5.94 0.63 -6.69
N LEU A 42 5.03 0.67 -5.72
CA LEU A 42 5.34 0.76 -4.29
C LEU A 42 5.10 -0.60 -3.64
N ILE A 43 6.13 -1.20 -3.06
CA ILE A 43 6.07 -2.49 -2.37
C ILE A 43 6.31 -2.28 -0.88
N PHE A 44 5.42 -2.77 -0.04
CA PHE A 44 5.63 -2.87 1.39
C PHE A 44 6.08 -4.29 1.74
N ASP A 45 7.35 -4.46 2.09
CA ASP A 45 7.98 -5.76 2.31
C ASP A 45 8.13 -6.10 3.80
N TYR A 46 7.21 -6.92 4.30
CA TYR A 46 7.16 -7.35 5.70
C TYR A 46 8.16 -8.46 6.06
N LYS A 47 8.72 -9.17 5.08
CA LYS A 47 9.50 -10.40 5.29
C LYS A 47 10.89 -10.39 4.65
N SER A 48 11.30 -9.27 4.07
CA SER A 48 12.53 -9.18 3.27
C SER A 48 12.48 -10.13 2.06
N ASP A 49 11.28 -10.36 1.53
CA ASP A 49 11.08 -11.23 0.37
C ASP A 49 11.46 -10.51 -0.93
N TYR A 50 11.50 -9.17 -0.99
CA TYR A 50 11.68 -8.39 -2.23
C TYR A 50 13.00 -7.61 -2.26
N VAL A 51 14.01 -8.08 -1.53
CA VAL A 51 15.33 -7.42 -1.38
C VAL A 51 16.51 -8.32 -1.72
N ASP A 52 16.25 -9.53 -2.22
CA ASP A 52 17.26 -10.43 -2.78
C ASP A 52 17.88 -9.85 -4.04
N ASP A 53 19.18 -10.13 -4.24
CA ASP A 53 20.01 -9.51 -5.26
C ASP A 53 19.44 -9.70 -6.67
N GLU A 54 18.98 -10.91 -7.02
CA GLU A 54 18.38 -11.21 -8.33
C GLU A 54 17.14 -10.34 -8.61
N PHE A 55 16.24 -10.19 -7.63
CA PHE A 55 15.03 -9.37 -7.77
C PHE A 55 15.38 -7.89 -7.88
N VAL A 56 16.34 -7.43 -7.06
CA VAL A 56 16.81 -6.05 -7.07
C VAL A 56 17.45 -5.68 -8.40
N GLU A 57 18.31 -6.55 -8.93
CA GLU A 57 19.02 -6.34 -10.19
C GLU A 57 18.06 -6.33 -11.38
N ILE A 58 17.24 -7.38 -11.54
CA ILE A 58 16.34 -7.52 -12.70
C ILE A 58 15.34 -6.36 -12.79
N ASN A 59 14.86 -5.86 -11.65
CA ASN A 59 13.82 -4.83 -11.60
C ASN A 59 14.36 -3.43 -11.28
N ALA A 60 15.68 -3.26 -11.19
CA ALA A 60 16.36 -2.03 -10.78
C ALA A 60 15.71 -1.39 -9.52
N VAL A 61 15.50 -2.22 -8.50
CA VAL A 61 14.71 -1.85 -7.31
C VAL A 61 15.39 -0.77 -6.49
N LYS A 62 14.68 0.33 -6.25
CA LYS A 62 15.02 1.31 -5.21
C LYS A 62 14.58 0.74 -3.86
N ARG A 63 15.46 0.79 -2.85
CA ARG A 63 15.17 0.25 -1.51
C ARG A 63 15.23 1.36 -0.47
N HIS A 64 14.22 1.40 0.39
CA HIS A 64 14.19 2.26 1.56
C HIS A 64 13.91 1.44 2.81
N LYS A 65 14.78 1.59 3.80
CA LYS A 65 14.51 1.12 5.17
C LYS A 65 13.63 2.15 5.88
N LEU A 66 13.06 1.78 7.03
CA LEU A 66 12.38 2.75 7.90
C LEU A 66 13.41 3.61 8.64
N TYR A 67 14.11 4.44 7.88
CA TYR A 67 15.10 5.41 8.33
C TYR A 67 15.24 6.48 7.23
N LYS A 68 14.98 7.74 7.57
CA LYS A 68 15.06 8.90 6.68
C LYS A 68 14.33 8.68 5.35
N LEU A 69 13.09 8.23 5.43
CA LEU A 69 12.22 8.12 4.25
C LEU A 69 12.13 9.50 3.57
N PRO A 70 12.43 9.62 2.27
CA PRO A 70 12.67 10.91 1.59
C PRO A 70 11.36 11.60 1.18
N TYR A 71 10.37 11.56 2.04
CA TYR A 71 9.08 12.20 1.87
C TYR A 71 8.49 12.57 3.24
N ASN A 72 7.81 13.71 3.29
CA ASN A 72 7.20 14.20 4.51
C ASN A 72 5.68 13.91 4.51
N PRO A 73 5.14 13.10 5.45
CA PRO A 73 3.71 12.76 5.52
C PRO A 73 2.80 13.97 5.81
N LEU A 74 3.35 15.10 6.25
CA LEU A 74 2.64 16.37 6.47
C LEU A 74 2.70 17.28 5.23
N SER A 75 3.26 16.84 4.11
CA SER A 75 3.28 17.63 2.89
C SER A 75 1.87 17.92 2.36
N LEU A 76 1.65 19.14 1.87
CA LEU A 76 0.35 19.59 1.39
C LEU A 76 0.22 19.37 -0.12
N PHE A 77 -0.82 18.64 -0.53
CA PHE A 77 -1.13 18.39 -1.95
C PHE A 77 -2.58 18.72 -2.27
N GLY A 78 -2.76 19.64 -3.22
CA GLY A 78 -4.08 20.03 -3.73
C GLY A 78 -4.43 21.48 -3.38
N ASP A 79 -5.69 21.81 -3.57
CA ASP A 79 -6.27 23.15 -3.44
C ASP A 79 -7.59 23.14 -2.63
N THR A 80 -7.87 22.03 -1.93
CA THR A 80 -9.07 21.90 -1.09
C THR A 80 -9.07 22.99 -0.01
N PRO A 81 -10.15 23.76 0.17
CA PRO A 81 -10.24 24.77 1.23
C PRO A 81 -9.85 24.18 2.60
N MET A 82 -9.04 24.90 3.36
CA MET A 82 -8.52 24.44 4.65
C MET A 82 -7.63 23.18 4.57
N LEU A 83 -6.85 23.01 3.49
CA LEU A 83 -6.00 21.83 3.28
C LEU A 83 -5.12 21.48 4.49
N PRO A 84 -4.43 22.40 5.19
CA PRO A 84 -3.66 22.07 6.39
C PRO A 84 -4.49 21.44 7.51
N VAL A 85 -5.76 21.85 7.65
CA VAL A 85 -6.70 21.28 8.64
C VAL A 85 -7.10 19.87 8.25
N HIS A 86 -7.33 19.62 6.96
CA HIS A 86 -7.64 18.29 6.45
C HIS A 86 -6.45 17.34 6.62
N THR A 87 -5.23 17.78 6.28
CA THR A 87 -4.00 17.00 6.47
C THR A 87 -3.73 16.72 7.95
N ALA A 88 -3.83 17.74 8.83
CA ALA A 88 -3.66 17.57 10.27
C ALA A 88 -4.67 16.58 10.87
N ARG A 89 -5.93 16.63 10.40
CA ARG A 89 -6.96 15.67 10.81
C ARG A 89 -6.63 14.27 10.31
N GLY A 90 -6.33 14.08 9.03
CA GLY A 90 -5.96 12.78 8.46
C GLY A 90 -4.79 12.14 9.20
N PHE A 91 -3.71 12.89 9.39
CA PHE A 91 -2.54 12.45 10.16
C PHE A 91 -2.91 12.04 11.59
N SER A 92 -3.68 12.86 12.30
CA SER A 92 -4.08 12.57 13.68
C SER A 92 -5.01 11.35 13.78
N ASP A 93 -5.90 11.16 12.80
CA ASP A 93 -6.82 10.03 12.74
C ASP A 93 -6.06 8.72 12.47
N THR A 94 -5.06 8.75 11.60
CA THR A 94 -4.16 7.62 11.32
C THR A 94 -3.30 7.25 12.52
N MET A 95 -2.70 8.25 13.19
CA MET A 95 -1.98 8.06 14.45
C MET A 95 -2.89 7.49 15.54
N ALA A 96 -4.12 8.00 15.66
CA ALA A 96 -5.10 7.52 16.62
C ALA A 96 -5.47 6.05 16.40
N LYS A 97 -5.61 5.65 15.14
CA LYS A 97 -5.94 4.27 14.78
C LYS A 97 -4.77 3.32 15.04
N ALA A 98 -3.55 3.71 14.69
CA ALA A 98 -2.36 2.88 14.85
C ALA A 98 -1.91 2.71 16.32
N PHE A 99 -2.06 3.75 17.14
CA PHE A 99 -1.58 3.77 18.54
C PHE A 99 -2.71 3.79 19.59
N GLY A 100 -3.97 3.67 19.15
CA GLY A 100 -5.13 3.65 20.05
C GLY A 100 -5.30 4.95 20.82
N LEU A 101 -5.08 6.11 20.18
CA LEU A 101 -5.16 7.40 20.85
C LEU A 101 -6.61 7.75 21.20
N GLY A 102 -6.83 8.21 22.43
CA GLY A 102 -8.12 8.73 22.87
C GLY A 102 -8.43 10.11 22.29
N VAL A 103 -9.69 10.54 22.38
CA VAL A 103 -10.19 11.81 21.80
C VAL A 103 -9.35 13.03 22.23
N LYS A 104 -8.90 13.07 23.49
CA LYS A 104 -8.05 14.16 24.01
C LYS A 104 -6.66 14.19 23.36
N GLN A 105 -6.03 13.02 23.24
CA GLN A 105 -4.72 12.87 22.61
C GLN A 105 -4.79 13.23 21.13
N GLN A 106 -5.81 12.74 20.42
CA GLN A 106 -6.04 13.06 19.02
C GLN A 106 -6.29 14.57 18.80
N ALA A 107 -7.05 15.23 19.68
CA ALA A 107 -7.24 16.67 19.62
C ALA A 107 -5.94 17.45 19.90
N THR A 108 -5.14 16.97 20.84
CA THR A 108 -3.83 17.54 21.18
C THR A 108 -2.88 17.43 19.99
N LEU A 109 -2.76 16.25 19.39
CA LEU A 109 -1.95 16.03 18.19
C LEU A 109 -2.38 16.93 17.03
N ARG A 110 -3.69 17.02 16.77
CA ARG A 110 -4.22 17.89 15.72
C ARG A 110 -3.84 19.34 15.93
N LYS A 111 -3.89 19.82 17.18
CA LYS A 111 -3.48 21.18 17.53
C LYS A 111 -1.99 21.37 17.29
N LEU A 112 -1.13 20.45 17.78
CA LEU A 112 0.31 20.51 17.59
C LEU A 112 0.71 20.59 16.11
N VAL A 113 0.06 19.79 15.26
CA VAL A 113 0.30 19.81 13.82
C VAL A 113 -0.07 21.16 13.20
N LEU A 114 -1.20 21.76 13.61
CA LEU A 114 -1.61 23.09 13.14
C LEU A 114 -0.68 24.20 13.65
N ASP A 115 -0.30 24.16 14.92
CA ASP A 115 0.65 25.11 15.50
C ASP A 115 2.01 25.03 14.78
N ALA A 116 2.42 23.83 14.35
CA ALA A 116 3.64 23.63 13.56
C ALA A 116 3.54 24.20 12.14
N TYR A 117 2.38 24.06 11.48
CA TYR A 117 2.14 24.72 10.19
C TYR A 117 2.22 26.24 10.34
N GLU A 118 1.61 26.81 11.37
CA GLU A 118 1.65 28.26 11.64
C GLU A 118 3.10 28.73 11.88
N GLN A 119 3.92 27.96 12.61
CA GLN A 119 5.35 28.26 12.79
C GLN A 119 6.17 28.14 11.51
N ALA A 120 5.77 27.27 10.58
CA ALA A 120 6.34 27.18 9.24
C ALA A 120 5.85 28.29 8.29
N GLY A 121 5.00 29.22 8.76
CA GLY A 121 4.43 30.31 7.96
C GLY A 121 3.27 29.88 7.07
N ILE A 122 2.70 28.69 7.30
CA ILE A 122 1.58 28.14 6.53
C ILE A 122 0.28 28.52 7.23
N ASP A 123 -0.47 29.45 6.63
CA ASP A 123 -1.81 29.80 7.08
C ASP A 123 -2.85 28.81 6.53
N ARG A 124 -3.69 28.28 7.41
CA ARG A 124 -4.73 27.30 7.06
C ARG A 124 -5.80 27.83 6.10
N ALA A 125 -6.03 29.14 6.04
CA ALA A 125 -7.03 29.79 5.20
C ALA A 125 -6.44 30.48 3.97
N ASP A 126 -5.12 30.71 3.91
CA ASP A 126 -4.45 31.30 2.75
C ASP A 126 -3.76 30.24 1.90
N ALA A 127 -4.39 29.86 0.78
CA ALA A 127 -3.82 28.89 -0.16
C ALA A 127 -2.49 29.33 -0.77
N SER A 128 -2.18 30.63 -0.77
CA SER A 128 -0.91 31.13 -1.31
C SER A 128 0.28 30.72 -0.45
N THR A 129 0.11 30.31 0.81
CA THR A 129 1.21 29.87 1.68
C THR A 129 1.46 28.36 1.63
N TRP A 130 0.59 27.56 1.01
CA TRP A 130 0.67 26.08 1.07
C TRP A 130 1.82 25.47 0.25
N HIS A 131 2.55 26.29 -0.50
CA HIS A 131 3.76 25.90 -1.22
C HIS A 131 5.02 25.96 -0.33
N LEU A 132 4.94 26.58 0.85
CA LEU A 132 6.04 26.62 1.80
C LEU A 132 6.35 25.20 2.32
N PRO A 133 7.61 24.92 2.74
CA PRO A 133 7.97 23.64 3.31
C PRO A 133 7.09 23.31 4.53
N ALA A 134 6.41 22.16 4.50
CA ALA A 134 5.60 21.68 5.60
C ALA A 134 6.46 21.32 6.83
N PRO A 135 5.93 21.43 8.06
CA PRO A 135 6.62 20.95 9.24
C PRO A 135 6.90 19.45 9.14
N THR A 136 7.98 19.01 9.75
CA THR A 136 8.40 17.60 9.80
C THR A 136 7.92 16.94 11.09
N ILE A 137 8.03 15.61 11.17
CA ILE A 137 7.77 14.89 12.42
C ILE A 137 8.68 15.38 13.56
N LYS A 138 9.92 15.78 13.23
CA LYS A 138 10.86 16.34 14.21
C LYS A 138 10.33 17.65 14.79
N ASP A 139 9.73 18.50 13.96
CA ASP A 139 9.13 19.77 14.42
C ASP A 139 7.94 19.51 15.35
N ILE A 140 7.07 18.55 15.00
CA ILE A 140 5.95 18.13 15.87
C ILE A 140 6.46 17.60 17.20
N TRP A 141 7.48 16.74 17.18
CA TRP A 141 8.10 16.20 18.40
C TRP A 141 8.65 17.30 19.29
N ASN A 142 9.46 18.21 18.74
CA ASN A 142 10.08 19.30 19.50
C ASN A 142 9.02 20.20 20.15
N LEU A 143 7.92 20.50 19.43
CA LEU A 143 6.80 21.26 19.97
C LEU A 143 6.07 20.51 21.07
N PHE A 144 5.89 19.21 20.92
CA PHE A 144 5.24 18.39 21.92
C PHE A 144 6.09 18.28 23.20
N GLU A 145 7.37 17.96 23.06
CA GLU A 145 8.32 17.83 24.17
C GLU A 145 8.44 19.13 24.98
N ALA A 146 8.41 20.29 24.32
CA ALA A 146 8.44 21.59 24.99
C ALA A 146 7.22 21.86 25.90
N THR A 147 6.15 21.06 25.80
CA THR A 147 4.99 21.16 26.69
C THR A 147 5.10 20.35 27.99
N ASP A 148 6.24 19.68 28.21
CA ASP A 148 6.45 18.71 29.31
C ASP A 148 5.30 17.68 29.39
N PRO A 149 5.06 16.93 28.29
CA PRO A 149 3.88 16.09 28.18
C PRO A 149 3.97 14.86 29.08
N SER A 150 2.81 14.36 29.52
CA SER A 150 2.75 13.07 30.20
C SER A 150 3.15 11.93 29.26
N ILE A 151 3.90 10.96 29.79
CA ILE A 151 4.25 9.73 29.06
C ILE A 151 2.99 8.87 28.90
N ASP A 152 2.35 8.99 27.75
CA ASP A 152 1.15 8.26 27.35
C ASP A 152 1.29 7.68 25.92
N SER A 153 0.20 7.16 25.35
CA SER A 153 0.24 6.59 24.00
C SER A 153 0.55 7.60 22.89
N LEU A 154 0.24 8.89 23.07
CA LEU A 154 0.61 9.93 22.10
C LEU A 154 2.12 10.19 22.17
N TYR A 155 2.66 10.27 23.38
CA TYR A 155 4.10 10.37 23.60
C TYR A 155 4.84 9.20 22.94
N ALA A 156 4.46 7.96 23.25
CA ALA A 156 5.07 6.78 22.66
C ALA A 156 5.00 6.76 21.12
N ALA A 157 3.89 7.25 20.54
CA ALA A 157 3.71 7.29 19.10
C ALA A 157 4.65 8.29 18.41
N LEU A 158 4.73 9.51 18.93
CA LEU A 158 5.61 10.55 18.38
C LEU A 158 7.09 10.24 18.65
N GLU A 159 7.41 9.73 19.85
CA GLU A 159 8.76 9.30 20.23
C GLU A 159 9.25 8.21 19.27
N SER A 160 8.42 7.18 19.03
CA SER A 160 8.77 6.08 18.11
C SER A 160 9.13 6.58 16.71
N LEU A 161 8.37 7.54 16.16
CA LEU A 161 8.67 8.09 14.84
C LEU A 161 9.94 8.95 14.84
N ASN A 162 10.16 9.72 15.91
CA ASN A 162 11.27 10.65 16.05
C ASN A 162 12.60 9.95 16.35
N GLU A 163 12.63 9.03 17.32
CA GLU A 163 13.85 8.32 17.72
C GLU A 163 14.38 7.37 16.64
N LEU A 164 13.47 6.71 15.92
CA LEU A 164 13.83 5.88 14.77
C LEU A 164 14.14 6.71 13.52
N GLU A 165 13.98 8.03 13.59
CA GLU A 165 14.14 8.97 12.46
C GLU A 165 13.46 8.47 11.18
N ILE A 166 12.23 7.97 11.30
CA ILE A 166 11.55 7.23 10.23
C ILE A 166 11.44 8.06 8.95
N PHE A 167 11.04 9.33 9.09
CA PHE A 167 10.87 10.28 7.99
C PHE A 167 11.99 11.32 8.01
N GLU A 168 12.33 11.81 6.83
CA GLU A 168 13.32 12.87 6.69
C GLU A 168 12.88 14.16 7.41
N SER A 169 13.83 14.75 8.13
CA SER A 169 13.70 15.99 8.90
C SER A 169 14.16 17.23 8.13
N ASP A 170 14.94 17.05 7.06
CA ASP A 170 15.31 18.13 6.15
C ASP A 170 14.42 18.13 4.90
N ASN A 171 13.56 19.14 4.77
CA ASN A 171 12.67 19.29 3.62
C ASN A 171 13.41 19.40 2.27
N HIS A 172 14.71 19.76 2.23
CA HIS A 172 15.50 19.77 1.00
C HIS A 172 15.85 18.37 0.48
N LEU A 173 15.81 17.37 1.35
CA LEU A 173 16.02 15.95 1.03
C LEU A 173 14.69 15.23 0.77
N CYS A 174 13.56 15.89 1.03
CA CYS A 174 12.23 15.39 0.72
C CYS A 174 11.86 15.60 -0.76
N SER A 175 11.10 14.64 -1.28
CA SER A 175 10.48 14.70 -2.60
C SER A 175 9.04 14.20 -2.55
N SER A 176 8.28 14.35 -3.65
CA SER A 176 6.95 13.75 -3.68
C SER A 176 7.08 12.22 -3.81
N LEU A 177 6.24 11.51 -3.05
CA LEU A 177 6.14 10.05 -3.14
C LEU A 177 5.90 9.59 -4.59
N TYR A 178 5.09 10.31 -5.37
CA TYR A 178 4.81 9.96 -6.77
C TYR A 178 6.03 10.07 -7.69
N ASP A 179 6.92 11.04 -7.45
CA ASP A 179 8.16 11.22 -8.20
C ASP A 179 9.20 10.15 -7.82
N LEU A 180 9.20 9.71 -6.55
CA LEU A 180 10.03 8.59 -6.09
C LEU A 180 9.64 7.28 -6.76
N LEU A 181 8.34 7.10 -7.05
CA LEU A 181 7.76 5.92 -7.68
C LEU A 181 8.01 5.86 -9.20
N ASP A 182 9.24 6.09 -9.64
CA ASP A 182 9.68 5.78 -11.00
C ASP A 182 10.40 4.43 -11.00
N GLY A 183 9.77 3.41 -11.61
CA GLY A 183 10.14 2.01 -11.48
C GLY A 183 9.64 1.37 -10.18
N VAL A 184 10.41 0.42 -9.64
CA VAL A 184 10.05 -0.33 -8.44
C VAL A 184 10.72 0.27 -7.20
N LEU A 185 9.93 0.64 -6.20
CA LEU A 185 10.36 1.07 -4.88
C LEU A 185 9.88 0.07 -3.83
N VAL A 186 10.80 -0.47 -3.05
CA VAL A 186 10.53 -1.35 -1.89
C VAL A 186 10.79 -0.57 -0.60
N ILE A 187 9.78 -0.54 0.27
CA ILE A 187 9.91 -0.12 1.67
C ILE A 187 10.07 -1.38 2.52
N GLU A 188 11.25 -1.53 3.11
CA GLU A 188 11.62 -2.64 3.98
C GLU A 188 11.02 -2.43 5.37
N LEU A 189 10.08 -3.29 5.76
CA LEU A 189 9.39 -3.23 7.06
C LEU A 189 9.90 -4.30 8.03
N ALA A 190 10.57 -5.33 7.53
CA ALA A 190 11.10 -6.42 8.35
C ALA A 190 12.02 -5.91 9.47
N GLY A 191 11.88 -6.50 10.67
CA GLY A 191 12.68 -6.14 11.84
C GLY A 191 12.15 -4.97 12.67
N TYR A 192 11.10 -4.28 12.22
CA TYR A 192 10.46 -3.21 12.98
C TYR A 192 9.21 -3.71 13.73
N PRO A 193 8.82 -3.06 14.86
CA PRO A 193 7.60 -3.41 15.59
C PRO A 193 6.35 -3.29 14.69
N PRO A 194 5.39 -4.22 14.75
CA PRO A 194 4.19 -4.20 13.90
C PRO A 194 3.40 -2.89 13.94
N GLN A 195 3.38 -2.21 15.09
CA GLN A 195 2.74 -0.91 15.25
C GLN A 195 3.42 0.18 14.41
N VAL A 196 4.75 0.20 14.39
CA VAL A 196 5.55 1.13 13.56
C VAL A 196 5.36 0.80 12.08
N GLN A 197 5.43 -0.48 11.70
CA GLN A 197 5.18 -0.92 10.33
C GLN A 197 3.81 -0.43 9.84
N ASN A 198 2.74 -0.75 10.57
CA ASN A 198 1.38 -0.38 10.22
C ASN A 198 1.20 1.15 10.13
N LEU A 199 1.81 1.90 11.04
CA LEU A 199 1.76 3.36 11.01
C LEU A 199 2.44 3.92 9.76
N VAL A 200 3.65 3.46 9.43
CA VAL A 200 4.37 3.95 8.24
C VAL A 200 3.61 3.63 6.97
N VAL A 201 3.09 2.39 6.83
CA VAL A 201 2.27 2.02 5.67
C VAL A 201 1.04 2.93 5.57
N ALA A 202 0.34 3.16 6.67
CA ALA A 202 -0.85 4.01 6.69
C ALA A 202 -0.55 5.47 6.30
N LEU A 203 0.47 6.09 6.89
CA LEU A 203 0.89 7.46 6.57
C LEU A 203 1.37 7.59 5.12
N THR A 204 2.10 6.58 4.63
CA THR A 204 2.55 6.54 3.24
C THR A 204 1.37 6.42 2.28
N LEU A 205 0.35 5.61 2.61
CA LEU A 205 -0.86 5.49 1.80
C LEU A 205 -1.77 6.71 1.86
N ASP A 206 -1.82 7.41 2.99
CA ASP A 206 -2.52 8.70 3.10
C ASP A 206 -1.88 9.73 2.15
N LEU A 207 -0.54 9.83 2.19
CA LEU A 207 0.24 10.70 1.29
C LEU A 207 0.06 10.30 -0.17
N PHE A 208 0.14 9.00 -0.47
CA PHE A 208 -0.08 8.44 -1.80
C PHE A 208 -1.45 8.83 -2.33
N TYR A 209 -2.51 8.67 -1.51
CA TYR A 209 -3.88 8.98 -1.91
C TYR A 209 -4.07 10.48 -2.21
N SER A 210 -3.50 11.36 -1.39
CA SER A 210 -3.57 12.81 -1.64
C SER A 210 -2.84 13.20 -2.94
N GLN A 211 -1.68 12.61 -3.22
CA GLN A 211 -0.95 12.86 -4.46
C GLN A 211 -1.66 12.25 -5.69
N MET A 212 -2.28 11.08 -5.53
CA MET A 212 -3.10 10.43 -6.56
C MET A 212 -4.20 11.37 -7.06
N GLN A 213 -4.93 12.02 -6.14
CA GLN A 213 -5.99 12.95 -6.51
C GLN A 213 -5.46 14.19 -7.24
N LYS A 214 -4.27 14.66 -6.86
CA LYS A 214 -3.63 15.84 -7.46
C LYS A 214 -3.10 15.57 -8.87
N GLN A 215 -2.57 14.37 -9.15
CA GLN A 215 -1.99 14.03 -10.45
C GLN A 215 -3.02 14.11 -11.59
N GLY A 216 -4.31 13.88 -11.28
CA GLY A 216 -5.40 13.90 -12.25
C GLY A 216 -5.58 12.56 -12.97
N LYS A 217 -6.55 12.52 -13.88
CA LYS A 217 -6.94 11.28 -14.58
C LYS A 217 -5.94 10.98 -15.69
N PRO A 218 -5.48 9.72 -15.82
CA PRO A 218 -4.53 9.36 -16.86
C PRO A 218 -5.25 9.15 -18.20
N GLN A 219 -4.47 8.91 -19.26
CA GLN A 219 -5.04 8.72 -20.59
C GLN A 219 -5.84 7.42 -20.71
N VAL A 220 -6.82 7.44 -21.62
CA VAL A 220 -7.71 6.32 -21.93
C VAL A 220 -7.71 6.10 -23.43
N GLN A 221 -7.48 4.87 -23.87
CA GLN A 221 -7.50 4.46 -25.28
C GLN A 221 -8.44 3.27 -25.45
N GLY A 222 -9.61 3.51 -26.05
CA GLY A 222 -10.68 2.50 -26.13
C GLY A 222 -11.10 2.03 -24.74
N ASP A 223 -11.05 0.71 -24.51
CA ASP A 223 -11.38 0.10 -23.22
C ASP A 223 -10.20 0.06 -22.22
N TYR A 224 -9.02 0.52 -22.65
CA TYR A 224 -7.81 0.51 -21.84
C TYR A 224 -7.58 1.87 -21.17
N ARG A 225 -7.27 1.83 -19.88
CA ARG A 225 -6.81 2.98 -19.12
C ARG A 225 -5.35 2.76 -18.79
N GLN A 226 -4.55 3.82 -18.94
CA GLN A 226 -3.15 3.80 -18.58
C GLN A 226 -2.98 3.43 -17.09
N ILE A 227 -2.06 2.51 -16.82
CA ILE A 227 -1.62 2.21 -15.46
C ILE A 227 -0.54 3.21 -15.10
N THR A 228 -0.73 3.98 -14.04
CA THR A 228 0.22 5.00 -13.58
C THR A 228 1.10 4.45 -12.47
N LYS A 229 0.45 3.94 -11.42
CA LYS A 229 1.12 3.43 -10.22
C LYS A 229 0.45 2.13 -9.74
N MET A 230 1.21 1.30 -9.04
CA MET A 230 0.70 0.13 -8.35
C MET A 230 1.24 0.05 -6.93
N ILE A 231 0.40 -0.41 -6.01
CA ILE A 231 0.79 -0.70 -4.63
C ILE A 231 0.73 -2.20 -4.43
N LEU A 232 1.79 -2.79 -3.88
CA LEU A 232 1.82 -4.17 -3.42
C LEU A 232 1.97 -4.19 -1.90
N VAL A 233 1.05 -4.89 -1.26
CA VAL A 233 1.16 -5.24 0.15
C VAL A 233 1.21 -6.77 0.23
N ASP A 234 2.39 -7.32 0.54
CA ASP A 234 2.53 -8.74 0.82
C ASP A 234 2.27 -9.02 2.31
N GLU A 235 1.70 -10.18 2.61
CA GLU A 235 1.18 -10.52 3.94
C GLU A 235 0.32 -9.38 4.52
N ALA A 236 -0.63 -8.93 3.69
CA ALA A 236 -1.47 -7.79 3.96
C ALA A 236 -2.50 -8.02 5.09
N ASP A 237 -2.55 -9.20 5.72
CA ASP A 237 -3.54 -9.54 6.74
C ASP A 237 -3.41 -8.67 7.99
N ASN A 238 -2.19 -8.53 8.51
CA ASN A 238 -1.95 -7.66 9.67
C ASN A 238 -2.33 -6.21 9.34
N PHE A 239 -1.94 -5.71 8.16
CA PHE A 239 -2.25 -4.34 7.75
C PHE A 239 -3.73 -4.09 7.49
N MET A 240 -4.41 -4.98 6.76
CA MET A 240 -5.84 -4.86 6.47
C MET A 240 -6.70 -4.93 7.73
N SER A 241 -6.30 -5.75 8.72
CA SER A 241 -6.98 -5.84 10.01
C SER A 241 -7.02 -4.52 10.77
N GLN A 242 -6.09 -3.60 10.46
CA GLN A 242 -6.08 -2.27 11.05
C GLN A 242 -7.16 -1.37 10.49
N ASP A 243 -7.80 -1.66 9.36
CA ASP A 243 -8.89 -0.88 8.77
C ASP A 243 -8.56 0.59 8.40
N PHE A 244 -7.35 0.86 7.94
CA PHE A 244 -6.95 2.21 7.53
C PHE A 244 -7.81 2.75 6.36
N PRO A 245 -8.37 3.97 6.48
CA PRO A 245 -9.24 4.52 5.44
C PRO A 245 -8.59 4.71 4.07
N SER A 246 -7.28 5.03 4.03
CA SER A 246 -6.54 5.28 2.78
C SER A 246 -6.50 4.08 1.86
N LEU A 247 -6.19 2.88 2.38
CA LEU A 247 -6.20 1.65 1.58
C LEU A 247 -7.56 1.47 0.89
N ARG A 248 -8.66 1.64 1.65
CA ARG A 248 -10.01 1.51 1.11
C ARG A 248 -10.32 2.56 0.04
N LYS A 249 -9.89 3.80 0.24
CA LYS A 249 -10.08 4.88 -0.74
C LYS A 249 -9.30 4.59 -2.03
N VAL A 250 -8.04 4.14 -1.93
CA VAL A 250 -7.25 3.73 -3.09
C VAL A 250 -7.91 2.56 -3.82
N LEU A 251 -8.38 1.52 -3.12
CA LEU A 251 -9.06 0.39 -3.75
C LEU A 251 -10.34 0.78 -4.49
N LYS A 252 -11.10 1.76 -3.97
CA LYS A 252 -12.37 2.22 -4.56
C LYS A 252 -12.17 3.18 -5.72
N GLU A 253 -11.27 4.14 -5.57
CA GLU A 253 -11.14 5.29 -6.47
C GLU A 253 -9.93 5.18 -7.38
N GLY A 254 -8.91 4.38 -7.02
CA GLY A 254 -7.63 4.28 -7.73
C GLY A 254 -7.74 3.94 -9.21
N ARG A 255 -8.74 3.13 -9.58
CA ARG A 255 -9.04 2.81 -10.99
C ARG A 255 -9.19 4.07 -11.84
N GLU A 256 -9.84 5.12 -11.32
CA GLU A 256 -10.04 6.37 -12.07
C GLU A 256 -8.71 7.06 -12.40
N TYR A 257 -7.70 6.86 -11.55
CA TYR A 257 -6.37 7.47 -11.62
C TYR A 257 -5.32 6.53 -12.24
N GLY A 258 -5.72 5.36 -12.72
CA GLY A 258 -4.78 4.36 -13.25
C GLY A 258 -3.97 3.65 -12.16
N VAL A 259 -4.42 3.72 -10.91
CA VAL A 259 -3.78 3.06 -9.78
C VAL A 259 -4.38 1.68 -9.55
N GLY A 260 -3.50 0.68 -9.41
CA GLY A 260 -3.85 -0.68 -9.00
C GLY A 260 -3.30 -1.06 -7.63
N VAL A 261 -3.94 -2.01 -6.97
CA VAL A 261 -3.44 -2.59 -5.71
C VAL A 261 -3.33 -4.10 -5.84
N VAL A 262 -2.20 -4.66 -5.45
CA VAL A 262 -2.00 -6.11 -5.28
C VAL A 262 -1.95 -6.39 -3.78
N LEU A 263 -2.88 -7.21 -3.31
CA LEU A 263 -2.94 -7.64 -1.91
C LEU A 263 -2.68 -9.14 -1.87
N SER A 264 -1.62 -9.53 -1.16
CA SER A 264 -1.26 -10.93 -0.97
C SER A 264 -1.50 -11.35 0.48
N THR A 265 -2.22 -12.46 0.70
CA THR A 265 -2.48 -13.02 2.03
C THR A 265 -2.42 -14.55 2.00
N GLN A 266 -2.47 -15.18 3.17
CA GLN A 266 -2.52 -16.65 3.26
C GLN A 266 -3.93 -17.22 3.15
N ASP A 267 -4.93 -16.42 3.50
CA ASP A 267 -6.33 -16.83 3.58
C ASP A 267 -7.25 -15.73 3.04
N ILE A 268 -8.36 -16.14 2.42
CA ILE A 268 -9.38 -15.23 1.90
C ILE A 268 -10.08 -14.45 3.02
N THR A 269 -10.23 -15.06 4.20
CA THR A 269 -10.87 -14.44 5.36
C THR A 269 -10.11 -13.20 5.85
N HIS A 270 -8.81 -13.11 5.57
CA HIS A 270 -8.00 -11.92 5.89
C HIS A 270 -8.42 -10.66 5.11
N PHE A 271 -9.16 -10.81 4.01
CA PHE A 271 -9.75 -9.67 3.29
C PHE A 271 -11.02 -9.14 3.97
N LYS A 272 -11.47 -9.74 5.08
CA LYS A 272 -12.66 -9.32 5.82
C LYS A 272 -12.25 -8.92 7.23
N THR A 273 -12.76 -7.78 7.67
CA THR A 273 -12.64 -7.27 9.04
C THR A 273 -14.03 -7.06 9.63
N GLY A 274 -14.10 -6.63 10.89
CA GLY A 274 -15.37 -6.27 11.51
C GLY A 274 -16.07 -5.10 10.80
N GLU A 275 -15.30 -4.21 10.16
CA GLU A 275 -15.81 -2.98 9.54
C GLU A 275 -15.85 -3.03 8.01
N ASN A 276 -15.00 -3.84 7.37
CA ASN A 276 -14.79 -3.80 5.93
C ASN A 276 -14.71 -5.20 5.30
N ASN A 277 -15.04 -5.24 4.01
CA ASN A 277 -14.80 -6.40 3.15
C ASN A 277 -13.99 -5.96 1.93
N TYR A 278 -12.66 -6.11 2.01
CA TYR A 278 -11.72 -5.74 0.95
C TYR A 278 -11.89 -6.60 -0.30
N SER A 279 -12.33 -7.86 -0.17
CA SER A 279 -12.53 -8.78 -1.30
C SER A 279 -13.54 -8.25 -2.32
N ALA A 280 -14.48 -7.40 -1.88
CA ALA A 280 -15.46 -6.75 -2.76
C ALA A 280 -14.84 -5.74 -3.75
N TYR A 281 -13.62 -5.26 -3.48
CA TYR A 281 -12.91 -4.33 -4.37
C TYR A 281 -11.89 -5.02 -5.28
N ILE A 282 -11.73 -6.35 -5.14
CA ILE A 282 -10.83 -7.17 -5.93
C ILE A 282 -11.62 -7.81 -7.07
N LEU A 283 -11.21 -7.52 -8.31
CA LEU A 283 -11.82 -8.13 -9.49
C LEU A 283 -11.02 -9.32 -10.00
N THR A 284 -9.69 -9.26 -9.87
CA THR A 284 -8.79 -10.30 -10.33
C THR A 284 -8.27 -11.11 -9.16
N TRP A 285 -8.35 -12.44 -9.25
CA TRP A 285 -7.85 -13.34 -8.21
C TRP A 285 -6.83 -14.31 -8.75
N VAL A 286 -5.80 -14.56 -7.96
CA VAL A 286 -4.84 -15.65 -8.15
C VAL A 286 -4.86 -16.49 -6.88
N ILE A 287 -5.42 -17.70 -6.99
CA ILE A 287 -5.71 -18.57 -5.86
C ILE A 287 -4.79 -19.78 -5.94
N HIS A 288 -3.75 -19.78 -5.13
CA HIS A 288 -2.95 -20.97 -4.88
C HIS A 288 -3.68 -21.86 -3.87
N ARG A 289 -3.05 -22.98 -3.49
CA ARG A 289 -3.60 -23.87 -2.47
C ARG A 289 -3.87 -23.12 -1.16
N VAL A 290 -5.12 -23.16 -0.70
CA VAL A 290 -5.53 -22.67 0.62
C VAL A 290 -6.09 -23.82 1.46
N ALA A 291 -5.83 -23.80 2.77
CA ALA A 291 -6.25 -24.86 3.68
C ALA A 291 -7.74 -24.77 4.01
N GLN A 292 -8.22 -23.56 4.27
CA GLN A 292 -9.62 -23.29 4.57
C GLN A 292 -10.19 -22.31 3.54
N ILE A 293 -11.32 -22.70 2.96
CA ILE A 293 -12.14 -21.87 2.08
C ILE A 293 -13.57 -22.34 2.28
N SER A 294 -14.52 -21.41 2.40
CA SER A 294 -15.93 -21.73 2.60
C SER A 294 -16.72 -21.64 1.29
N ASN A 295 -17.91 -22.26 1.25
CA ASN A 295 -18.85 -22.09 0.14
C ASN A 295 -19.18 -20.60 -0.11
N GLY A 296 -19.27 -19.79 0.95
CA GLY A 296 -19.52 -18.36 0.84
C GLY A 296 -18.37 -17.61 0.15
N ASP A 297 -17.13 -18.01 0.41
CA ASP A 297 -15.95 -17.43 -0.24
C ASP A 297 -15.86 -17.84 -1.72
N ILE A 298 -16.12 -19.12 -2.03
CA ILE A 298 -16.19 -19.59 -3.42
C ILE A 298 -17.25 -18.83 -4.19
N LYS A 299 -18.47 -18.71 -3.64
CA LYS A 299 -19.54 -17.96 -4.27
C LYS A 299 -19.14 -16.51 -4.52
N ALA A 300 -18.49 -15.85 -3.56
CA ALA A 300 -18.06 -14.46 -3.70
C ALA A 300 -16.97 -14.26 -4.77
N ILE A 301 -16.00 -15.17 -4.85
CA ILE A 301 -14.86 -15.04 -5.74
C ILE A 301 -15.19 -15.52 -7.16
N PHE A 302 -15.77 -16.72 -7.28
CA PHE A 302 -16.03 -17.44 -8.53
C PHE A 302 -17.41 -17.15 -9.12
N ASN A 303 -18.33 -16.54 -8.35
CA ASN A 303 -19.72 -16.28 -8.76
C ASN A 303 -20.48 -17.56 -9.18
N VAL A 304 -20.25 -18.66 -8.44
CA VAL A 304 -20.90 -19.96 -8.65
C VAL A 304 -21.97 -20.17 -7.59
N ASP A 305 -23.20 -20.44 -8.02
CA ASP A 305 -24.35 -20.71 -7.13
C ASP A 305 -24.58 -22.20 -6.86
N ASP A 306 -24.18 -23.07 -7.78
CA ASP A 306 -24.37 -24.51 -7.64
C ASP A 306 -23.47 -25.07 -6.52
N LYS A 307 -24.08 -25.82 -5.60
CA LYS A 307 -23.35 -26.37 -4.44
C LYS A 307 -22.35 -27.45 -4.82
N SER A 308 -22.67 -28.29 -5.82
CA SER A 308 -21.77 -29.35 -6.24
C SER A 308 -20.53 -28.77 -6.92
N GLU A 309 -20.71 -27.73 -7.73
CA GLU A 309 -19.62 -26.99 -8.35
C GLU A 309 -18.78 -26.25 -7.31
N GLN A 310 -19.42 -25.64 -6.29
CA GLN A 310 -18.71 -25.05 -5.15
C GLN A 310 -17.82 -26.09 -4.44
N GLU A 311 -18.36 -27.26 -4.10
CA GLU A 311 -17.61 -28.34 -3.44
C GLU A 311 -16.43 -28.83 -4.30
N HIS A 312 -16.65 -28.98 -5.62
CA HIS A 312 -15.60 -29.35 -6.57
C HIS A 312 -14.49 -28.29 -6.65
N LEU A 313 -14.84 -27.01 -6.68
CA LEU A 313 -13.86 -25.91 -6.68
C LEU A 313 -13.07 -25.87 -5.36
N MET A 314 -13.73 -26.08 -4.23
CA MET A 314 -13.06 -26.17 -2.93
C MET A 314 -12.05 -27.31 -2.90
N GLU A 315 -12.44 -28.49 -3.39
CA GLU A 315 -11.55 -29.65 -3.48
C GLU A 315 -10.38 -29.38 -4.44
N THR A 316 -10.66 -28.75 -5.58
CA THR A 316 -9.64 -28.35 -6.56
C THR A 316 -8.61 -27.43 -5.91
N VAL A 317 -9.06 -26.37 -5.23
CA VAL A 317 -8.20 -25.40 -4.55
C VAL A 317 -7.33 -26.07 -3.48
N ARG A 318 -7.91 -26.96 -2.66
CA ARG A 318 -7.18 -27.69 -1.60
C ARG A 318 -6.11 -28.65 -2.14
N LYS A 319 -6.30 -29.15 -3.36
CA LYS A 319 -5.40 -30.11 -4.02
C LYS A 319 -4.44 -29.45 -5.03
N LEU A 320 -4.43 -28.13 -5.15
CA LEU A 320 -3.48 -27.46 -6.04
C LEU A 320 -2.04 -27.80 -5.63
N ASP A 321 -1.26 -28.18 -6.63
CA ASP A 321 0.17 -28.41 -6.48
C ASP A 321 0.92 -27.09 -6.27
N LYS A 322 2.16 -27.18 -5.78
CA LYS A 322 3.05 -26.03 -5.68
C LYS A 322 3.27 -25.42 -7.08
N HIS A 323 3.24 -24.08 -7.19
CA HIS A 323 3.34 -23.34 -8.47
C HIS A 323 2.19 -23.63 -9.45
N TYR A 324 1.04 -24.01 -8.93
CA TYR A 324 -0.21 -23.99 -9.66
C TYR A 324 -1.22 -23.13 -8.92
N SER A 325 -1.99 -22.38 -9.69
CA SER A 325 -3.01 -21.51 -9.17
C SER A 325 -4.25 -21.51 -10.06
N LEU A 326 -5.36 -21.03 -9.50
CA LEU A 326 -6.56 -20.68 -10.23
C LEU A 326 -6.56 -19.16 -10.45
N TYR A 327 -6.53 -18.75 -11.70
CA TYR A 327 -6.69 -17.37 -12.12
C TYR A 327 -8.16 -17.08 -12.43
N ILE A 328 -8.64 -15.96 -11.92
CA ILE A 328 -9.98 -15.43 -12.20
C ILE A 328 -9.81 -14.00 -12.68
N ASP A 329 -10.21 -13.74 -13.93
CA ASP A 329 -10.17 -12.40 -14.49
C ASP A 329 -11.36 -11.53 -14.04
N GLY A 330 -11.35 -10.26 -14.45
CA GLY A 330 -12.45 -9.32 -14.15
C GLY A 330 -13.81 -9.70 -14.76
N HIS A 331 -13.84 -10.66 -15.68
CA HIS A 331 -15.06 -11.24 -16.26
C HIS A 331 -15.47 -12.56 -15.59
N LYS A 332 -14.82 -12.91 -14.47
CA LYS A 332 -15.07 -14.14 -13.71
C LYS A 332 -14.77 -15.42 -14.50
N LYS A 333 -13.91 -15.32 -15.51
CA LYS A 333 -13.42 -16.50 -16.23
C LYS A 333 -12.37 -17.21 -15.37
N LEU A 334 -12.65 -18.46 -15.03
CA LEU A 334 -11.74 -19.32 -14.29
C LEU A 334 -10.76 -20.04 -15.23
N VAL A 335 -9.47 -19.96 -14.93
CA VAL A 335 -8.40 -20.68 -15.63
C VAL A 335 -7.45 -21.29 -14.61
N LYS A 336 -7.19 -22.61 -14.71
CA LYS A 336 -6.08 -23.22 -13.97
C LYS A 336 -4.78 -22.92 -14.71
N MET A 337 -3.80 -22.36 -14.02
CA MET A 337 -2.50 -22.03 -14.59
C MET A 337 -1.36 -22.70 -13.82
N LYS A 338 -0.27 -22.99 -14.56
CA LYS A 338 1.04 -23.24 -13.98
C LYS A 338 1.71 -21.87 -13.83
N ASP A 339 2.07 -21.52 -12.61
CA ASP A 339 2.73 -20.26 -12.32
C ASP A 339 4.15 -20.30 -12.90
N LYS A 340 4.54 -19.26 -13.61
CA LYS A 340 5.94 -19.03 -13.95
C LYS A 340 6.61 -18.47 -12.70
N ALA A 341 7.49 -19.23 -12.07
CA ALA A 341 8.15 -18.78 -10.86
C ALA A 341 9.26 -17.77 -11.19
N PHE A 342 9.60 -16.90 -10.23
CA PHE A 342 10.59 -15.85 -10.48
C PHE A 342 11.98 -16.41 -10.81
N TRP A 343 12.44 -17.49 -10.16
CA TRP A 343 13.72 -18.11 -10.55
C TRP A 343 13.73 -18.65 -11.99
N GLU A 344 12.57 -19.01 -12.56
CA GLU A 344 12.49 -19.42 -13.98
C GLU A 344 12.66 -18.22 -14.91
N LEU A 345 12.28 -17.01 -14.46
CA LEU A 345 12.62 -15.77 -15.13
C LEU A 345 14.11 -15.47 -14.96
N CYS A 346 14.68 -15.61 -13.76
CA CYS A 346 16.10 -15.40 -13.52
C CYS A 346 16.99 -16.24 -14.45
N GLN A 347 16.57 -17.44 -14.85
CA GLN A 347 17.33 -18.27 -15.80
C GLN A 347 17.32 -17.75 -17.26
N GLN A 348 16.40 -16.85 -17.59
CA GLN A 348 16.27 -16.25 -18.94
C GLN A 348 17.08 -14.97 -19.07
N PHE A 349 17.38 -14.32 -17.94
CA PHE A 349 18.32 -13.22 -17.86
C PHE A 349 19.66 -13.85 -17.47
N GLU A 350 20.75 -13.61 -18.19
CA GLU A 350 22.07 -14.08 -17.73
C GLU A 350 22.48 -13.25 -16.49
N VAL A 351 21.79 -13.45 -15.36
CA VAL A 351 22.05 -12.75 -14.10
C VAL A 351 23.36 -13.31 -13.56
N SER A 352 24.35 -12.43 -13.40
CA SER A 352 25.74 -12.77 -13.10
C SER A 352 26.01 -13.08 -11.64
#